data_AF-A0A525WK04-F1
#
_entry.id   AF-A0A525WK04-F1
#
_cell.length_a   1.000
_cell.length_b   1.000
_cell.length_c   1.000
_cell.angle_alpha   90.00
_cell.angle_beta   90.00
_cell.angle_gamma   90.00
#
_symmetry.space_group_name_H-M   'P 1'
#
loop_
_entity.id
_entity.type
_entity.pdbx_description
1 polymer ?
#
loop_
_entity_poly.entity_id
_entity_poly.type
_entity_poly.pdbx_seq_one_letter_code
_entity_poly.pdbx_strand_id
1 'polypeptide(L)'
;MGKSIILSEQESIWKSSHHDSNEKYLFINLRSYQTDSRLAAHLFESPTFKEWLAGTHTLHLFLDSLDEGLLSIKVLAACLTDEFKKLPPERLYLRIACRTVEWPDLLENGLADWLGKEVVQHYVLAPLRKNDVEEAARVSGLDAKFFLNQVESSAVVSFAIKPVTLNFLLSVYRQQGSLPSSQSALYLEGCRLLAAETSESRGAAGYKGELTAEQRLAVAARIAATMIFGNRNAVYLGANPAETPNEDVEIQELSTGTELADDVRFKVGEKEIRETLGTGLFSTRGPNRIGWGHQTYAEFLAAWYLKKHDVSIYQIKSLITHPDDPNRKIIPQLGETAAWLAGMIPEIFQAIVRTEPDLLLRSEVATGDFPRRAALVEALLQLYENEHVFDRDREHYKNLSHPGLANQLRPYIIDKAKWVIVRRVAIDIAESCNIQSLNDALLSVALDTSDNQQIRVQAACAIGRIGDDETRKNLKPLVLADVADDLQDELKGSVLRALWPSHITARELFSFLTPPRSKGFVGFYRLFLSSELVEHLSPQDVIPALEFATRLRQPRHEMDLSLESLIDAVAMKAWENMNVPGVTEALAKFVASRLKHHDNLIKGRLGKTDHLIFSARSG
;
A
#
# COMPACT_ATOMS: atom_id res chain seq x y z
N MET A 1 11.51 -17.55 1.20
CA MET A 1 10.12 -17.59 1.71
C MET A 1 9.96 -18.35 3.03
N GLY A 2 10.98 -19.07 3.56
CA GLY A 2 10.88 -19.65 4.91
C GLY A 2 10.25 -21.04 5.01
N LYS A 3 10.18 -21.82 3.92
CA LYS A 3 9.60 -23.18 3.91
C LYS A 3 10.21 -24.12 4.96
N SER A 4 11.54 -24.13 5.06
CA SER A 4 12.25 -24.95 6.06
C SER A 4 11.94 -24.51 7.50
N ILE A 5 11.69 -23.22 7.75
CA ILE A 5 11.29 -22.73 9.08
C ILE A 5 9.90 -23.28 9.42
N ILE A 6 8.92 -23.15 8.52
CA ILE A 6 7.56 -23.67 8.72
C ILE A 6 7.57 -25.19 8.94
N LEU A 7 8.36 -25.94 8.16
CA LEU A 7 8.50 -27.39 8.32
C LEU A 7 9.17 -27.77 9.64
N SER A 8 10.19 -27.02 10.07
CA SER A 8 10.84 -27.22 11.37
C SER A 8 9.93 -26.88 12.56
N GLU A 9 9.07 -25.87 12.42
CA GLU A 9 8.04 -25.56 13.41
C GLU A 9 7.02 -26.69 13.50
N GLN A 10 6.56 -27.22 12.35
CA GLN A 10 5.69 -28.40 12.33
C GLN A 10 6.37 -29.59 13.03
N GLU A 11 7.63 -29.87 12.74
CA GLU A 11 8.37 -30.94 13.42
C GLU A 11 8.46 -30.71 14.94
N SER A 12 8.64 -29.45 15.37
CA SER A 12 8.70 -29.08 16.79
C SER A 12 7.36 -29.27 17.50
N ILE A 13 6.25 -28.98 16.81
CA ILE A 13 4.89 -29.28 17.29
C ILE A 13 4.72 -30.80 17.43
N TRP A 14 5.18 -31.58 16.45
CA TRP A 14 5.13 -33.05 16.50
C TRP A 14 5.95 -33.65 17.66
N LYS A 15 7.08 -33.02 18.00
CA LYS A 15 7.93 -33.42 19.13
C LYS A 15 7.33 -33.08 20.50
N SER A 16 6.55 -31.99 20.59
CA SER A 16 6.07 -31.44 21.86
C SER A 16 4.64 -31.86 22.23
N SER A 17 3.86 -32.35 21.27
CA SER A 17 2.46 -32.74 21.50
C SER A 17 2.33 -34.23 21.85
N HIS A 18 1.39 -34.57 22.74
CA HIS A 18 0.98 -35.95 22.94
C HIS A 18 0.04 -36.35 21.81
N HIS A 19 0.60 -36.94 20.76
CA HIS A 19 -0.18 -37.46 19.64
C HIS A 19 -0.90 -38.75 20.00
N ASP A 20 -2.00 -39.03 19.31
CA ASP A 20 -2.67 -40.32 19.41
C ASP A 20 -1.66 -41.44 19.09
N SER A 21 -1.74 -42.53 19.85
CA SER A 21 -0.90 -43.72 19.66
C SER A 21 -0.95 -44.24 18.22
N ASN A 22 -2.03 -43.94 17.49
CA ASN A 22 -2.26 -44.34 16.10
C ASN A 22 -1.56 -43.47 15.03
N GLU A 23 -0.85 -42.40 15.41
CA GLU A 23 -0.15 -41.49 14.50
C GLU A 23 1.37 -41.51 14.73
N LYS A 24 2.14 -41.52 13.64
CA LYS A 24 3.60 -41.43 13.63
C LYS A 24 4.05 -40.36 12.66
N TYR A 25 5.22 -39.79 12.90
CA TYR A 25 5.83 -38.85 11.95
C TYR A 25 7.27 -39.26 11.63
N LEU A 26 7.72 -38.91 10.43
CA LEU A 26 9.11 -39.05 10.00
C LEU A 26 9.51 -37.77 9.25
N PHE A 27 10.63 -37.18 9.66
CA PHE A 27 11.17 -35.97 9.04
C PHE A 27 12.52 -36.27 8.40
N ILE A 28 12.64 -35.98 7.10
CA ILE A 28 13.88 -36.17 6.33
C ILE A 28 14.25 -34.85 5.66
N ASN A 29 15.44 -34.34 5.97
CA ASN A 29 16.02 -33.21 5.24
C ASN A 29 16.89 -33.73 4.09
N LEU A 30 16.41 -33.58 2.86
CA LEU A 30 17.05 -34.18 1.67
C LEU A 30 18.44 -33.60 1.39
N ARG A 31 18.74 -32.37 1.84
CA ARG A 31 20.08 -31.76 1.67
C ARG A 31 21.19 -32.49 2.43
N SER A 32 20.85 -33.34 3.39
CA SER A 32 21.81 -34.09 4.20
C SER A 32 22.34 -35.36 3.51
N TYR A 33 21.87 -35.67 2.30
CA TYR A 33 22.15 -36.91 1.59
C TYR A 33 22.87 -36.66 0.27
N GLN A 34 23.96 -37.40 0.04
CA GLN A 34 24.73 -37.35 -1.21
C GLN A 34 24.50 -38.56 -2.12
N THR A 35 23.95 -39.65 -1.58
CA THR A 35 23.68 -40.89 -2.31
C THR A 35 22.26 -41.37 -2.04
N ASP A 36 21.67 -41.98 -3.05
CA ASP A 36 20.38 -42.65 -2.99
C ASP A 36 20.38 -43.78 -1.96
N SER A 37 21.47 -44.56 -1.85
CA SER A 37 21.55 -45.67 -0.89
C SER A 37 21.48 -45.20 0.58
N ARG A 38 22.14 -44.08 0.91
CA ARG A 38 22.09 -43.53 2.28
C ARG A 38 20.72 -42.94 2.60
N LEU A 39 20.10 -42.27 1.62
CA LEU A 39 18.74 -41.79 1.75
C LEU A 39 17.77 -42.96 1.96
N ALA A 40 17.88 -44.03 1.18
CA ALA A 40 17.02 -45.20 1.30
C ALA A 40 17.12 -45.85 2.69
N ALA A 41 18.34 -45.99 3.21
CA ALA A 41 18.57 -46.53 4.56
C ALA A 41 17.90 -45.70 5.67
N HIS A 42 17.90 -44.37 5.53
CA HIS A 42 17.35 -43.46 6.55
C HIS A 42 15.86 -43.17 6.38
N LEU A 43 15.33 -43.30 5.16
CA LEU A 43 13.92 -43.09 4.86
C LEU A 43 13.17 -44.42 4.95
N PHE A 44 13.38 -45.30 3.96
CA PHE A 44 12.60 -46.52 3.77
C PHE A 44 12.98 -47.64 4.75
N GLU A 45 14.23 -47.68 5.21
CA GLU A 45 14.68 -48.72 6.15
C GLU A 45 14.64 -48.31 7.61
N SER A 46 14.20 -47.08 7.91
CA SER A 46 14.11 -46.58 9.28
C SER A 46 13.11 -47.40 10.12
N PRO A 47 13.35 -47.53 11.44
CA PRO A 47 12.44 -48.24 12.33
C PRO A 47 11.00 -47.71 12.23
N THR A 48 10.83 -46.39 12.28
CA THR A 48 9.52 -45.73 12.16
C THR A 48 8.79 -46.10 10.87
N PHE A 49 9.50 -46.11 9.74
CA PHE A 49 8.89 -46.42 8.44
C PHE A 49 8.51 -47.90 8.33
N LYS A 50 9.38 -48.81 8.79
CA LYS A 50 9.10 -50.26 8.82
C LYS A 50 7.94 -50.61 9.75
N GLU A 51 7.87 -49.99 10.93
CA GLU A 51 6.77 -50.16 11.88
C GLU A 51 5.43 -49.67 11.28
N TRP A 52 5.45 -48.54 10.58
CA TRP A 52 4.27 -48.04 9.87
C TRP A 52 3.80 -48.99 8.77
N LEU A 53 4.73 -49.50 7.96
CA LEU A 53 4.42 -50.39 6.84
C LEU A 53 3.81 -51.71 7.32
N ALA A 54 4.34 -52.27 8.42
CA ALA A 54 3.85 -53.51 9.03
C ALA A 54 2.61 -53.34 9.93
N GLY A 55 2.30 -52.11 10.35
CA GLY A 55 1.22 -51.80 11.28
C GLY A 55 -0.01 -51.17 10.63
N THR A 56 -0.90 -50.62 11.47
CA THR A 56 -2.15 -49.94 11.07
C THR A 56 -2.13 -48.43 11.28
N HIS A 57 -1.02 -47.90 11.80
CA HIS A 57 -0.84 -46.49 12.13
C HIS A 57 -0.83 -45.61 10.88
N THR A 58 -1.07 -44.32 11.04
CA THR A 58 -0.90 -43.33 9.98
C THR A 58 0.48 -42.69 10.08
N LEU A 59 1.17 -42.51 8.95
CA LEU A 59 2.48 -41.84 8.89
C LEU A 59 2.36 -40.45 8.26
N HIS A 60 2.88 -39.45 8.97
CA HIS A 60 3.14 -38.12 8.43
C HIS A 60 4.61 -38.02 8.00
N LEU A 61 4.87 -38.08 6.70
CA LEU A 61 6.20 -38.00 6.12
C LEU A 61 6.48 -36.59 5.61
N PHE A 62 7.50 -35.96 6.16
CA PHE A 62 7.97 -34.63 5.77
C PHE A 62 9.33 -34.75 5.07
N LEU A 63 9.40 -34.26 3.84
CA LEU A 63 10.64 -34.16 3.06
C LEU A 63 10.96 -32.68 2.83
N ASP A 64 12.02 -32.17 3.45
CA ASP A 64 12.47 -30.78 3.25
C ASP A 64 13.65 -30.72 2.27
N SER A 65 13.87 -29.54 1.68
CA SER A 65 14.99 -29.24 0.79
C SER A 65 15.14 -30.18 -0.41
N LEU A 66 14.03 -30.54 -1.09
CA LEU A 66 14.08 -31.37 -2.30
C LEU A 66 14.98 -30.75 -3.38
N ASP A 67 14.93 -29.43 -3.55
CA ASP A 67 15.79 -28.70 -4.49
C ASP A 67 17.28 -28.88 -4.20
N GLU A 68 17.68 -28.95 -2.92
CA GLU A 68 19.07 -29.22 -2.55
C GLU A 68 19.43 -30.70 -2.71
N GLY A 69 18.49 -31.61 -2.41
CA GLY A 69 18.69 -33.04 -2.62
C GLY A 69 18.92 -33.39 -4.10
N LEU A 70 18.21 -32.73 -5.03
CA LEU A 70 18.37 -32.91 -6.47
C LEU A 70 19.75 -32.51 -6.99
N LEU A 71 20.44 -31.59 -6.30
CA LEU A 71 21.80 -31.17 -6.66
C LEU A 71 22.84 -32.24 -6.33
N SER A 72 22.58 -33.05 -5.30
CA SER A 72 23.50 -34.11 -4.87
C SER A 72 23.13 -35.47 -5.48
N ILE A 73 21.85 -35.80 -5.59
CA ILE A 73 21.34 -37.08 -6.08
C ILE A 73 20.54 -36.84 -7.37
N LYS A 74 21.20 -37.00 -8.52
CA LYS A 74 20.59 -36.70 -9.85
C LYS A 74 19.33 -37.52 -10.15
N VAL A 75 19.25 -38.74 -9.63
CA VAL A 75 18.12 -39.66 -9.84
C VAL A 75 17.05 -39.55 -8.75
N LEU A 76 17.15 -38.59 -7.83
CA LEU A 76 16.31 -38.51 -6.64
C LEU A 76 14.81 -38.51 -6.96
N ALA A 77 14.39 -37.72 -7.94
CA ALA A 77 12.98 -37.65 -8.34
C ALA A 77 12.46 -39.02 -8.83
N ALA A 78 13.25 -39.72 -9.65
CA ALA A 78 12.90 -41.05 -10.15
C ALA A 78 12.87 -42.07 -9.00
N CYS A 79 13.90 -42.11 -8.15
CA CYS A 79 13.98 -43.02 -7.01
C CYS A 79 12.80 -42.84 -6.04
N LEU A 80 12.47 -41.59 -5.67
CA LEU A 80 11.32 -41.33 -4.79
C LEU A 80 10.01 -41.77 -5.46
N THR A 81 9.84 -41.48 -6.74
CA THR A 81 8.64 -41.89 -7.50
C THR A 81 8.46 -43.41 -7.50
N ASP A 82 9.51 -44.15 -7.84
CA ASP A 82 9.48 -45.61 -7.95
C ASP A 82 9.23 -46.28 -6.60
N GLU A 83 9.83 -45.78 -5.52
CA GLU A 83 9.59 -46.33 -4.18
C GLU A 83 8.20 -45.98 -3.64
N PHE A 84 7.72 -44.75 -3.83
CA PHE A 84 6.40 -44.36 -3.35
C PHE A 84 5.26 -45.14 -4.02
N LYS A 85 5.38 -45.44 -5.31
CA LYS A 85 4.38 -46.26 -6.04
C LYS A 85 4.18 -47.67 -5.46
N LYS A 86 5.09 -48.15 -4.61
CA LYS A 86 5.01 -49.47 -3.95
C LYS A 86 4.30 -49.44 -2.60
N LEU A 87 3.96 -48.25 -2.09
CA LEU A 87 3.47 -48.06 -0.73
C LEU A 87 1.94 -47.94 -0.65
N PRO A 88 1.33 -48.28 0.51
CA PRO A 88 -0.10 -48.05 0.75
C PRO A 88 -0.39 -46.54 0.92
N PRO A 89 -1.15 -45.91 0.01
CA PRO A 89 -1.38 -44.47 0.05
C PRO A 89 -2.37 -44.03 1.13
N GLU A 90 -3.26 -44.91 1.59
CA GLU A 90 -4.40 -44.55 2.45
C GLU A 90 -3.97 -44.14 3.87
N ARG A 91 -2.76 -44.52 4.28
CA ARG A 91 -2.19 -44.27 5.62
C ARG A 91 -0.94 -43.40 5.58
N LEU A 92 -0.71 -42.67 4.49
CA LEU A 92 0.43 -41.76 4.34
C LEU A 92 -0.03 -40.33 4.06
N TYR A 93 0.44 -39.40 4.89
CA TYR A 93 0.39 -37.97 4.61
C TYR A 93 1.78 -37.47 4.23
N LEU A 94 1.99 -37.23 2.94
CA LEU A 94 3.26 -36.78 2.39
C LEU A 94 3.28 -35.26 2.21
N ARG A 95 4.33 -34.60 2.72
CA ARG A 95 4.60 -33.18 2.49
C ARG A 95 6.02 -32.99 2.02
N ILE A 96 6.19 -32.34 0.88
CA ILE A 96 7.50 -32.09 0.27
C ILE A 96 7.69 -30.58 0.11
N ALA A 97 8.81 -30.04 0.62
CA ALA A 97 9.23 -28.68 0.32
C ALA A 97 10.33 -28.65 -0.73
N CYS A 98 10.13 -27.78 -1.72
CA CYS A 98 11.06 -27.57 -2.83
C CYS A 98 10.99 -26.10 -3.28
N ARG A 99 12.05 -25.58 -3.90
CA ARG A 99 11.97 -24.34 -4.69
C ARG A 99 11.08 -24.55 -5.91
N THR A 100 10.34 -23.51 -6.26
CA THR A 100 9.28 -23.58 -7.26
C THR A 100 9.80 -23.97 -8.65
N VAL A 101 10.95 -23.43 -9.07
CA VAL A 101 11.56 -23.72 -10.39
C VAL A 101 12.24 -25.09 -10.43
N GLU A 102 12.59 -25.64 -9.26
CA GLU A 102 13.32 -26.90 -9.12
C GLU A 102 12.39 -28.10 -8.91
N TRP A 103 11.08 -27.86 -8.88
CA TRP A 103 10.09 -28.93 -8.70
C TRP A 103 10.03 -29.81 -9.97
N PRO A 104 10.29 -31.13 -9.87
CA PRO A 104 10.42 -31.98 -11.05
C PRO A 104 9.07 -32.57 -11.49
N ASP A 105 8.68 -32.31 -12.75
CA ASP A 105 7.46 -32.85 -13.37
C ASP A 105 7.36 -34.38 -13.27
N LEU A 106 8.49 -35.09 -13.32
CA LEU A 106 8.53 -36.55 -13.16
C LEU A 106 7.95 -36.98 -11.81
N LEU A 107 8.32 -36.29 -10.72
CA LEU A 107 7.83 -36.60 -9.39
C LEU A 107 6.36 -36.21 -9.25
N GLU A 108 5.96 -35.06 -9.80
CA GLU A 108 4.56 -34.62 -9.78
C GLU A 108 3.64 -35.64 -10.46
N ASN A 109 3.95 -35.99 -11.71
CA ASN A 109 3.19 -36.98 -12.47
C ASN A 109 3.22 -38.35 -11.76
N GLY A 110 4.37 -38.74 -11.23
CA GLY A 110 4.52 -39.97 -10.47
C GLY A 110 3.64 -40.05 -9.22
N LEU A 111 3.56 -38.96 -8.45
CA LEU A 111 2.69 -38.84 -7.28
C LEU A 111 1.21 -38.79 -7.68
N ALA A 112 0.88 -38.10 -8.77
CA ALA A 112 -0.49 -38.00 -9.28
C ALA A 112 -1.01 -39.35 -9.80
N ASP A 113 -0.16 -40.14 -10.47
CA ASP A 113 -0.48 -41.51 -10.89
C ASP A 113 -0.74 -42.43 -9.70
N TRP A 114 -0.03 -42.21 -8.58
CA TRP A 114 -0.10 -43.05 -7.40
C TRP A 114 -1.24 -42.68 -6.44
N LEU A 115 -1.38 -41.40 -6.11
CA LEU A 115 -2.35 -40.89 -5.14
C LEU A 115 -3.67 -40.46 -5.80
N GLY A 116 -3.66 -40.22 -7.10
CA GLY A 116 -4.72 -39.54 -7.84
C GLY A 116 -4.48 -38.03 -7.93
N LYS A 117 -4.76 -37.46 -9.11
CA LYS A 117 -4.54 -36.02 -9.41
C LYS A 117 -5.21 -35.07 -8.42
N GLU A 118 -6.41 -35.40 -7.95
CA GLU A 118 -7.18 -34.57 -7.02
C GLU A 118 -6.56 -34.52 -5.61
N VAL A 119 -5.74 -35.52 -5.25
CA VAL A 119 -5.12 -35.62 -3.92
C VAL A 119 -3.82 -34.82 -3.84
N VAL A 120 -3.09 -34.72 -4.95
CA VAL A 120 -1.83 -33.96 -5.01
C VAL A 120 -2.14 -32.47 -5.07
N GLN A 121 -1.78 -31.76 -4.00
CA GLN A 121 -2.07 -30.34 -3.84
C GLN A 121 -0.77 -29.53 -3.75
N HIS A 122 -0.74 -28.38 -4.43
CA HIS A 122 0.41 -27.49 -4.46
C HIS A 122 0.13 -26.24 -3.62
N TYR A 123 1.01 -25.96 -2.67
CA TYR A 123 0.91 -24.81 -1.79
C TYR A 123 2.11 -23.88 -1.95
N VAL A 124 1.84 -22.58 -2.00
CA VAL A 124 2.86 -21.53 -2.00
C VAL A 124 2.72 -20.73 -0.71
N LEU A 125 3.84 -20.48 -0.02
CA LEU A 125 3.81 -19.61 1.16
C LEU A 125 3.42 -18.20 0.76
N ALA A 126 2.37 -17.69 1.42
CA ALA A 126 1.91 -16.33 1.26
C ALA A 126 2.97 -15.31 1.74
N PRO A 127 2.95 -14.07 1.21
CA PRO A 127 3.79 -12.99 1.72
C PRO A 127 3.47 -12.65 3.19
N LEU A 128 4.42 -11.99 3.87
CA LEU A 128 4.21 -11.47 5.22
C LEU A 128 3.11 -10.40 5.23
N ARG A 129 2.26 -10.42 6.25
CA ARG A 129 1.23 -9.40 6.48
C ARG A 129 1.85 -8.19 7.17
N LYS A 130 1.12 -7.05 7.15
CA LYS A 130 1.50 -5.83 7.87
C LYS A 130 1.82 -6.09 9.34
N ASN A 131 0.99 -6.89 10.03
CA ASN A 131 1.21 -7.24 11.44
C ASN A 131 2.47 -8.10 11.64
N ASP A 132 2.85 -8.95 10.68
CA ASP A 132 4.05 -9.77 10.76
C ASP A 132 5.31 -8.88 10.59
N VAL A 133 5.25 -7.86 9.71
CA VAL A 133 6.30 -6.85 9.54
C VAL A 133 6.42 -5.96 10.78
N GLU A 134 5.29 -5.56 11.35
CA GLU A 134 5.24 -4.78 12.59
C GLU A 134 5.91 -5.54 13.74
N GLU A 135 5.57 -6.83 13.88
CA GLU A 135 6.17 -7.68 14.91
C GLU A 135 7.67 -7.89 14.69
N ALA A 136 8.09 -8.13 13.44
CA ALA A 136 9.52 -8.23 13.11
C ALA A 136 10.30 -6.96 13.47
N ALA A 137 9.70 -5.77 13.28
CA ALA A 137 10.29 -4.50 13.69
C ALA A 137 10.40 -4.38 15.22
N ARG A 138 9.37 -4.78 15.97
CA ARG A 138 9.39 -4.78 17.46
C ARG A 138 10.44 -5.72 18.03
N VAL A 139 10.49 -6.96 17.54
CA VAL A 139 11.50 -7.96 17.95
C VAL A 139 12.91 -7.48 17.58
N SER A 140 13.02 -6.68 16.53
CA SER A 140 14.28 -6.03 16.12
C SER A 140 14.65 -4.79 16.95
N GLY A 141 13.87 -4.42 17.97
CA GLY A 141 14.13 -3.27 18.82
C GLY A 141 13.90 -1.92 18.14
N LEU A 142 13.09 -1.88 17.09
CA LEU A 142 12.74 -0.65 16.37
C LEU A 142 11.36 -0.14 16.78
N ASP A 143 11.12 1.16 16.62
CA ASP A 143 9.76 1.69 16.64
C ASP A 143 9.03 1.25 15.36
N ALA A 144 8.10 0.31 15.52
CA ALA A 144 7.40 -0.29 14.40
C ALA A 144 6.57 0.74 13.61
N LYS A 145 5.95 1.72 14.28
CA LYS A 145 5.12 2.73 13.60
C LYS A 145 5.97 3.61 12.71
N PHE A 146 7.12 4.09 13.21
CA PHE A 146 8.04 4.90 12.39
C PHE A 146 8.67 4.08 11.25
N PHE A 147 9.06 2.84 11.50
CA PHE A 147 9.61 1.97 10.47
C PHE A 147 8.59 1.70 9.35
N LEU A 148 7.35 1.34 9.68
CA LEU A 148 6.31 1.08 8.69
C LEU A 148 5.98 2.34 7.88
N ASN A 149 5.91 3.51 8.53
CA ASN A 149 5.72 4.78 7.82
C ASN A 149 6.86 5.03 6.81
N GLN A 150 8.11 4.75 7.18
CA GLN A 150 9.23 4.91 6.25
C GLN A 150 9.17 3.91 5.09
N VAL A 151 8.81 2.65 5.34
CA VAL A 151 8.62 1.63 4.29
C VAL A 151 7.55 2.06 3.28
N GLU A 152 6.43 2.59 3.77
CA GLU A 152 5.35 3.11 2.93
C GLU A 152 5.82 4.33 2.12
N SER A 153 6.41 5.34 2.77
CA SER A 153 6.89 6.57 2.11
C SER A 153 8.14 6.43 1.21
N SER A 154 8.78 5.26 1.24
CA SER A 154 9.91 4.93 0.38
C SER A 154 9.50 3.99 -0.77
N ALA A 155 8.20 3.67 -0.90
CA ALA A 155 7.65 2.76 -1.89
C ALA A 155 8.31 1.36 -1.95
N VAL A 156 8.78 0.82 -0.81
CA VAL A 156 9.51 -0.48 -0.72
C VAL A 156 8.70 -1.59 -0.05
N VAL A 157 7.38 -1.47 -0.02
CA VAL A 157 6.47 -2.48 0.57
C VAL A 157 6.70 -3.87 -0.04
N SER A 158 6.96 -3.95 -1.35
CA SER A 158 7.24 -5.20 -2.07
C SER A 158 8.44 -5.97 -1.51
N PHE A 159 9.38 -5.29 -0.84
CA PHE A 159 10.50 -5.91 -0.13
C PHE A 159 10.17 -6.26 1.32
N ALA A 160 9.34 -5.47 1.99
CA ALA A 160 8.93 -5.74 3.38
C ALA A 160 8.09 -7.02 3.53
N ILE A 161 7.35 -7.42 2.49
CA ILE A 161 6.51 -8.62 2.51
C ILE A 161 7.28 -9.94 2.33
N LYS A 162 8.60 -9.89 2.13
CA LYS A 162 9.47 -11.07 1.98
C LYS A 162 10.52 -11.10 3.11
N PRO A 163 10.70 -12.22 3.84
CA PRO A 163 11.57 -12.26 5.02
C PRO A 163 13.02 -11.80 4.77
N VAL A 164 13.64 -12.22 3.66
CA VAL A 164 15.04 -11.91 3.35
C VAL A 164 15.24 -10.40 3.13
N THR A 165 14.37 -9.78 2.35
CA THR A 165 14.45 -8.35 2.05
C THR A 165 13.91 -7.49 3.19
N LEU A 166 12.99 -8.01 4.01
CA LEU A 166 12.60 -7.38 5.27
C LEU A 166 13.79 -7.29 6.23
N ASN A 167 14.56 -8.37 6.40
CA ASN A 167 15.78 -8.36 7.23
C ASN A 167 16.79 -7.32 6.75
N PHE A 168 16.93 -7.15 5.43
CA PHE A 168 17.73 -6.07 4.85
C PHE A 168 17.20 -4.68 5.24
N LEU A 169 15.91 -4.40 5.05
CA LEU A 169 15.31 -3.11 5.42
C LEU A 169 15.48 -2.81 6.91
N LEU A 170 15.24 -3.81 7.77
CA LEU A 170 15.43 -3.70 9.22
C LEU A 170 16.89 -3.40 9.57
N SER A 171 17.84 -4.05 8.90
CA SER A 171 19.28 -3.86 9.15
C SER A 171 19.75 -2.48 8.73
N VAL A 172 19.35 -2.01 7.55
CA VAL A 172 19.67 -0.66 7.05
C VAL A 172 19.10 0.40 7.98
N TYR A 173 17.82 0.26 8.35
CA TYR A 173 17.16 1.18 9.27
C TYR A 173 17.84 1.21 10.64
N ARG A 174 18.20 0.04 11.20
CA ARG A 174 18.90 -0.04 12.49
C ARG A 174 20.25 0.67 12.46
N GLN A 175 20.98 0.58 11.34
CA GLN A 175 22.32 1.18 11.21
C GLN A 175 22.28 2.69 10.99
N GLN A 176 21.31 3.18 10.20
CA GLN A 176 21.30 4.57 9.72
C GLN A 176 20.25 5.43 10.44
N GLY A 177 19.30 4.84 11.16
CA GLY A 177 18.15 5.52 11.75
C GLY A 177 17.04 5.86 10.73
N SER A 178 17.30 5.67 9.44
CA SER A 178 16.36 5.87 8.35
C SER A 178 16.67 4.97 7.16
N LEU A 179 15.72 4.78 6.25
CA LEU A 179 15.99 4.23 4.93
C LEU A 179 16.73 5.27 4.04
N PRO A 180 17.58 4.83 3.10
CA PRO A 180 18.27 5.72 2.17
C PRO A 180 17.30 6.57 1.33
N SER A 181 17.67 7.83 1.08
CA SER A 181 16.87 8.75 0.27
C SER A 181 16.85 8.40 -1.23
N SER A 182 17.88 7.71 -1.73
CA SER A 182 17.91 7.25 -3.13
C SER A 182 17.05 5.99 -3.28
N GLN A 183 15.78 6.19 -3.63
CA GLN A 183 14.85 5.09 -3.88
C GLN A 183 15.38 4.11 -4.94
N SER A 184 15.97 4.61 -6.04
CA SER A 184 16.54 3.74 -7.08
C SER A 184 17.69 2.87 -6.58
N ALA A 185 18.55 3.40 -5.70
CA ALA A 185 19.65 2.62 -5.15
C ALA A 185 19.16 1.58 -4.14
N LEU A 186 18.22 1.96 -3.28
CA LEU A 186 17.58 1.05 -2.33
C LEU A 186 16.87 -0.09 -3.06
N TYR A 187 16.17 0.24 -4.15
CA TYR A 187 15.42 -0.72 -4.94
C TYR A 187 16.33 -1.66 -5.74
N LEU A 188 17.42 -1.14 -6.32
CA LEU A 188 18.44 -1.95 -6.97
C LEU A 188 19.04 -2.97 -6.00
N GLU A 189 19.38 -2.53 -4.78
CA GLU A 189 19.93 -3.39 -3.74
C GLU A 189 18.94 -4.47 -3.31
N GLY A 190 17.66 -4.12 -3.15
CA GLY A 190 16.60 -5.10 -2.88
C GLY A 190 16.48 -6.17 -3.98
N CYS A 191 16.53 -5.76 -5.26
CA CYS A 191 16.55 -6.70 -6.38
C CYS A 191 17.81 -7.57 -6.40
N ARG A 192 18.98 -6.99 -6.12
CA ARG A 192 20.27 -7.69 -6.04
C ARG A 192 20.25 -8.77 -4.96
N LEU A 193 19.69 -8.48 -3.80
CA LEU A 193 19.53 -9.46 -2.70
C LEU A 193 18.57 -10.59 -3.07
N LEU A 194 17.50 -10.29 -3.82
CA LEU A 194 16.60 -11.33 -4.32
C LEU A 194 17.24 -12.19 -5.41
N ALA A 195 18.16 -11.63 -6.20
CA ALA A 195 18.94 -12.35 -7.21
C ALA A 195 20.06 -13.22 -6.59
N ALA A 196 20.54 -12.87 -5.39
CA ALA A 196 21.60 -13.61 -4.70
C ALA A 196 21.12 -14.97 -4.17
N GLU A 197 22.05 -15.94 -4.12
CA GLU A 197 21.83 -17.16 -3.36
C GLU A 197 22.06 -16.87 -1.87
N THR A 198 21.00 -16.97 -1.08
CA THR A 198 21.00 -16.65 0.35
C THR A 198 20.93 -17.88 1.25
N SER A 199 20.79 -19.09 0.68
CA SER A 199 20.87 -20.33 1.44
C SER A 199 22.29 -20.58 1.93
N GLU A 200 22.47 -20.55 3.25
CA GLU A 200 23.74 -20.92 3.90
C GLU A 200 24.15 -22.36 3.57
N SER A 201 23.19 -23.29 3.49
CA SER A 201 23.49 -24.70 3.18
C SER A 201 23.96 -24.90 1.75
N ARG A 202 23.29 -24.29 0.76
CA ARG A 202 23.77 -24.30 -0.63
C ARG A 202 25.12 -23.60 -0.74
N GLY A 203 25.30 -22.51 0.00
CA GLY A 203 26.55 -21.78 0.05
C GLY A 203 27.73 -22.60 0.56
N ALA A 204 27.54 -23.32 1.66
CA ALA A 204 28.55 -24.21 2.25
C ALA A 204 28.86 -25.43 1.37
N ALA A 205 27.85 -25.94 0.66
CA ALA A 205 28.00 -27.08 -0.26
C ALA A 205 28.54 -26.69 -1.66
N GLY A 206 28.75 -25.40 -1.93
CA GLY A 206 29.20 -24.91 -3.24
C GLY A 206 28.10 -24.87 -4.32
N TYR A 207 26.85 -25.15 -3.98
CA TYR A 207 25.70 -25.13 -4.89
C TYR A 207 25.12 -23.72 -5.06
N LYS A 208 25.99 -22.75 -5.33
CA LYS A 208 25.60 -21.33 -5.44
C LYS A 208 25.04 -20.95 -6.80
N GLY A 209 25.04 -21.85 -7.78
CA GLY A 209 24.83 -21.55 -9.21
C GLY A 209 26.14 -21.12 -9.89
N GLU A 210 26.11 -20.95 -11.21
CA GLU A 210 27.28 -20.53 -12.00
C GLU A 210 27.38 -19.01 -12.15
N LEU A 211 26.25 -18.31 -12.04
CA LEU A 211 26.20 -16.87 -12.16
C LEU A 211 26.44 -16.18 -10.81
N THR A 212 27.10 -15.02 -10.86
CA THR A 212 27.12 -14.08 -9.74
C THR A 212 25.75 -13.42 -9.55
N ALA A 213 25.53 -12.77 -8.40
CA ALA A 213 24.31 -12.01 -8.17
C ALA A 213 24.11 -10.89 -9.22
N GLU A 214 25.20 -10.22 -9.62
CA GLU A 214 25.18 -9.17 -10.65
C GLU A 214 24.86 -9.72 -12.04
N GLN A 215 25.38 -10.90 -12.38
CA GLN A 215 25.06 -11.57 -13.63
C GLN A 215 23.58 -11.97 -13.67
N ARG A 216 23.04 -12.55 -12.58
CA ARG A 216 21.60 -12.84 -12.49
C ARG A 216 20.74 -11.58 -12.55
N LEU A 217 21.19 -10.49 -11.93
CA LEU A 217 20.49 -9.21 -12.00
C LEU A 217 20.44 -8.67 -13.43
N ALA A 218 21.54 -8.77 -14.18
CA ALA A 218 21.57 -8.41 -15.60
C ALA A 218 20.62 -9.28 -16.44
N VAL A 219 20.61 -10.60 -16.21
CA VAL A 219 19.67 -11.52 -16.88
C VAL A 219 18.23 -11.20 -16.50
N ALA A 220 17.94 -10.95 -15.22
CA ALA A 220 16.61 -10.59 -14.76
C ALA A 220 16.13 -9.28 -15.39
N ALA A 221 17.02 -8.29 -15.53
CA ALA A 221 16.71 -7.02 -16.20
C ALA A 221 16.37 -7.19 -17.68
N ARG A 222 17.07 -8.08 -18.38
CA ARG A 222 16.69 -8.48 -19.74
C ARG A 222 15.29 -9.08 -19.78
N ILE A 223 15.02 -10.07 -18.93
CA ILE A 223 13.70 -10.71 -18.83
C ILE A 223 12.63 -9.63 -18.57
N ALA A 224 12.92 -8.68 -17.68
CA ALA A 224 12.01 -7.59 -17.34
C ALA A 224 11.71 -6.71 -18.55
N ALA A 225 12.74 -6.27 -19.27
CA ALA A 225 12.56 -5.45 -20.46
C ALA A 225 11.76 -6.17 -21.55
N THR A 226 12.06 -7.44 -21.83
CA THR A 226 11.30 -8.25 -22.80
C THR A 226 9.84 -8.40 -22.38
N MET A 227 9.58 -8.69 -21.10
CA MET A 227 8.22 -8.90 -20.63
C MET A 227 7.40 -7.60 -20.55
N ILE A 228 7.97 -6.52 -20.01
CA ILE A 228 7.27 -5.25 -19.86
C ILE A 228 6.97 -4.62 -21.22
N PHE A 229 7.98 -4.47 -22.08
CA PHE A 229 7.80 -3.82 -23.39
C PHE A 229 7.16 -4.74 -24.44
N GLY A 230 7.26 -6.06 -24.25
CA GLY A 230 6.58 -7.06 -25.08
C GLY A 230 5.17 -7.45 -24.59
N ASN A 231 4.69 -6.85 -23.49
CA ASN A 231 3.43 -7.17 -22.83
C ASN A 231 3.25 -8.69 -22.59
N ARG A 232 4.23 -9.30 -21.93
CA ARG A 232 4.26 -10.73 -21.59
C ARG A 232 4.06 -10.98 -20.10
N ASN A 233 3.24 -11.98 -19.76
CA ASN A 233 2.82 -12.28 -18.40
C ASN A 233 3.77 -13.23 -17.65
N ALA A 234 4.33 -14.22 -18.36
CA ALA A 234 5.26 -15.18 -17.79
C ALA A 234 6.29 -15.68 -18.82
N VAL A 235 7.36 -16.28 -18.30
CA VAL A 235 8.28 -17.12 -19.07
C VAL A 235 7.76 -18.55 -19.05
N TYR A 236 7.54 -19.13 -20.23
CA TYR A 236 7.13 -20.52 -20.39
C TYR A 236 8.34 -21.44 -20.45
N LEU A 237 8.31 -22.51 -19.65
CA LEU A 237 9.41 -23.47 -19.46
C LEU A 237 9.11 -24.85 -20.04
N GLY A 238 7.92 -25.06 -20.58
CA GLY A 238 7.45 -26.36 -21.06
C GLY A 238 8.23 -26.86 -22.26
N ALA A 239 8.29 -28.19 -22.41
CA ALA A 239 9.05 -28.84 -23.48
C ALA A 239 8.38 -28.72 -24.88
N ASN A 240 7.08 -28.43 -24.92
CA ASN A 240 6.31 -28.31 -26.16
C ASN A 240 5.94 -26.84 -26.42
N PRO A 241 6.61 -26.15 -27.37
CA PRO A 241 6.29 -24.77 -27.75
C PRO A 241 4.84 -24.56 -28.24
N ALA A 242 4.20 -25.60 -28.77
CA ALA A 242 2.81 -25.50 -29.23
C ALA A 242 1.79 -25.29 -28.09
N GLU A 243 2.21 -25.48 -26.84
CA GLU A 243 1.41 -25.27 -25.64
C GLU A 243 1.66 -23.91 -24.97
N THR A 244 2.58 -23.09 -25.52
CA THR A 244 2.89 -21.76 -24.97
C THR A 244 1.66 -20.85 -25.09
N PRO A 245 1.17 -20.26 -23.98
CA PRO A 245 0.14 -19.23 -24.05
C PRO A 245 0.61 -18.00 -24.86
N ASN A 246 -0.25 -17.42 -25.70
CA ASN A 246 0.08 -16.25 -26.54
C ASN A 246 0.60 -15.02 -25.77
N GLU A 247 0.25 -14.94 -24.48
CA GLU A 247 0.63 -13.88 -23.55
C GLU A 247 1.97 -14.13 -22.84
N ASP A 248 2.59 -15.29 -23.05
CA ASP A 248 3.87 -15.65 -22.45
C ASP A 248 5.02 -15.52 -23.46
N VAL A 249 6.25 -15.56 -22.95
CA VAL A 249 7.47 -15.63 -23.76
C VAL A 249 8.15 -16.97 -23.57
N GLU A 250 8.62 -17.57 -24.66
CA GLU A 250 9.36 -18.83 -24.58
C GLU A 250 10.77 -18.62 -24.04
N ILE A 251 11.27 -19.59 -23.28
CA ILE A 251 12.64 -19.51 -22.77
C ILE A 251 13.69 -19.38 -23.89
N GLN A 252 13.43 -19.99 -25.04
CA GLN A 252 14.32 -19.92 -26.21
C GLN A 252 14.46 -18.49 -26.75
N GLU A 253 13.39 -17.70 -26.72
CA GLU A 253 13.41 -16.29 -27.18
C GLU A 253 14.31 -15.41 -26.31
N LEU A 254 14.40 -15.72 -25.01
CA LEU A 254 15.26 -15.02 -24.04
C LEU A 254 16.73 -15.48 -24.09
N SER A 255 16.98 -16.68 -24.64
CA SER A 255 18.25 -17.41 -24.59
C SER A 255 19.20 -17.04 -25.74
N THR A 256 19.36 -15.75 -26.00
CA THR A 256 20.15 -15.24 -27.14
C THR A 256 21.19 -14.19 -26.72
N GLY A 257 22.31 -14.11 -27.44
CA GLY A 257 23.31 -13.04 -27.22
C GLY A 257 24.04 -13.10 -25.86
N THR A 258 24.44 -11.93 -25.36
CA THR A 258 25.31 -11.76 -24.18
C THR A 258 24.84 -10.63 -23.28
N GLU A 259 25.16 -10.70 -22.00
CA GLU A 259 25.02 -9.60 -21.03
C GLU A 259 26.36 -9.15 -20.47
N LEU A 260 26.38 -7.96 -19.86
CA LEU A 260 27.53 -7.39 -19.15
C LEU A 260 27.21 -7.20 -17.66
N ALA A 261 28.04 -7.76 -16.79
CA ALA A 261 27.99 -7.55 -15.34
C ALA A 261 29.41 -7.54 -14.77
N ASP A 262 29.71 -6.61 -13.86
CA ASP A 262 31.05 -6.41 -13.28
C ASP A 262 32.16 -6.36 -14.34
N ASP A 263 31.92 -5.65 -15.44
CA ASP A 263 32.81 -5.55 -16.62
C ASP A 263 33.13 -6.89 -17.32
N VAL A 264 32.42 -7.97 -16.98
CA VAL A 264 32.53 -9.29 -17.60
C VAL A 264 31.35 -9.56 -18.52
N ARG A 265 31.65 -9.79 -19.80
CA ARG A 265 30.65 -10.21 -20.79
C ARG A 265 30.46 -11.72 -20.73
N PHE A 266 29.21 -12.18 -20.65
CA PHE A 266 28.87 -13.60 -20.57
C PHE A 266 27.71 -13.94 -21.50
N LYS A 267 27.66 -15.18 -21.97
CA LYS A 267 26.57 -15.67 -22.82
C LYS A 267 25.32 -15.90 -21.95
N VAL A 268 24.16 -15.57 -22.49
CA VAL A 268 22.87 -15.88 -21.87
C VAL A 268 22.17 -16.93 -22.71
N GLY A 269 22.19 -18.18 -22.25
CA GLY A 269 21.41 -19.29 -22.78
C GLY A 269 20.33 -19.75 -21.80
N GLU A 270 19.66 -20.85 -22.12
CA GLU A 270 18.56 -21.37 -21.30
C GLU A 270 18.99 -21.66 -19.85
N LYS A 271 20.24 -22.09 -19.65
CA LYS A 271 20.77 -22.39 -18.32
C LYS A 271 20.83 -21.14 -17.45
N GLU A 272 21.35 -20.05 -17.98
CA GLU A 272 21.44 -18.76 -17.28
C GLU A 272 20.06 -18.16 -17.00
N ILE A 273 19.11 -18.32 -17.94
CA ILE A 273 17.71 -17.94 -17.74
C ILE A 273 17.07 -18.78 -16.62
N ARG A 274 17.17 -20.11 -16.67
CA ARG A 274 16.60 -21.01 -15.65
C ARG A 274 17.18 -20.73 -14.27
N GLU A 275 18.50 -20.56 -14.17
CA GLU A 275 19.16 -20.22 -12.90
C GLU A 275 18.62 -18.90 -12.33
N THR A 276 18.43 -17.88 -13.19
CA THR A 276 17.91 -16.58 -12.78
C THR A 276 16.43 -16.63 -12.38
N LEU A 277 15.61 -17.40 -13.09
CA LEU A 277 14.20 -17.63 -12.75
C LEU A 277 14.04 -18.35 -11.41
N GLY A 278 15.05 -19.12 -10.98
CA GLY A 278 15.09 -19.78 -9.65
C GLY A 278 15.32 -18.85 -8.47
N THR A 279 15.54 -17.55 -8.71
CA THR A 279 15.83 -16.56 -7.66
C THR A 279 14.57 -16.02 -6.97
N GLY A 280 14.74 -15.23 -5.90
CA GLY A 280 13.65 -14.61 -5.15
C GLY A 280 12.88 -13.52 -5.92
N LEU A 281 13.37 -13.13 -7.09
CA LEU A 281 12.74 -12.16 -7.99
C LEU A 281 11.49 -12.71 -8.67
N PHE A 282 11.35 -14.04 -8.76
CA PHE A 282 10.31 -14.71 -9.53
C PHE A 282 9.42 -15.61 -8.66
N SER A 283 8.31 -16.05 -9.23
CA SER A 283 7.34 -16.98 -8.62
C SER A 283 6.53 -17.71 -9.70
N THR A 284 5.90 -18.84 -9.35
CA THR A 284 5.05 -19.58 -10.31
C THR A 284 3.79 -18.80 -10.70
N ARG A 285 3.34 -19.01 -11.94
CA ARG A 285 2.05 -18.57 -12.51
C ARG A 285 1.23 -19.74 -13.05
N GLY A 286 1.44 -20.91 -12.46
CA GLY A 286 0.87 -22.18 -12.90
C GLY A 286 1.94 -23.14 -13.46
N PRO A 287 1.50 -24.30 -13.96
CA PRO A 287 2.39 -25.31 -14.53
C PRO A 287 3.26 -24.72 -15.64
N ASN A 288 4.57 -24.98 -15.59
CA ASN A 288 5.54 -24.50 -16.58
C ASN A 288 5.63 -22.98 -16.80
N ARG A 289 5.00 -22.15 -15.94
CA ARG A 289 4.96 -20.70 -16.09
C ARG A 289 5.61 -20.01 -14.91
N ILE A 290 6.63 -19.19 -15.17
CA ILE A 290 7.31 -18.39 -14.15
C ILE A 290 7.13 -16.91 -14.46
N GLY A 291 6.58 -16.18 -13.49
CA GLY A 291 6.40 -14.73 -13.57
C GLY A 291 7.11 -14.00 -12.43
N TRP A 292 6.99 -12.68 -12.41
CA TRP A 292 7.61 -11.84 -11.38
C TRP A 292 7.04 -12.09 -10.00
N GLY A 293 7.89 -12.14 -8.98
CA GLY A 293 7.49 -12.25 -7.58
C GLY A 293 6.66 -11.05 -7.12
N HIS A 294 6.87 -9.89 -7.74
CA HIS A 294 6.07 -8.69 -7.60
C HIS A 294 6.23 -7.83 -8.87
N GLN A 295 5.15 -7.20 -9.34
CA GLN A 295 5.13 -6.42 -10.59
C GLN A 295 6.17 -5.29 -10.59
N THR A 296 6.31 -4.59 -9.46
CA THR A 296 7.25 -3.48 -9.31
C THR A 296 8.72 -3.88 -9.50
N TYR A 297 9.07 -5.17 -9.37
CA TYR A 297 10.44 -5.62 -9.70
C TYR A 297 10.67 -5.56 -11.21
N ALA A 298 9.68 -5.99 -12.00
CA ALA A 298 9.72 -5.97 -13.45
C ALA A 298 9.80 -4.54 -13.98
N GLU A 299 8.95 -3.64 -13.47
CA GLU A 299 8.90 -2.23 -13.89
C GLU A 299 10.23 -1.52 -13.62
N PHE A 300 10.78 -1.70 -12.42
CA PHE A 300 12.09 -1.17 -12.05
C PHE A 300 13.20 -1.73 -12.93
N LEU A 301 13.27 -3.06 -13.07
CA LEU A 301 14.36 -3.72 -13.79
C LEU A 301 14.29 -3.49 -15.30
N ALA A 302 13.10 -3.31 -15.88
CA ALA A 302 12.92 -2.93 -17.28
C ALA A 302 13.43 -1.50 -17.53
N ALA A 303 13.10 -0.54 -16.64
CA ALA A 303 13.64 0.81 -16.71
C ALA A 303 15.17 0.83 -16.53
N TRP A 304 15.66 0.07 -15.55
CA TRP A 304 17.10 -0.07 -15.29
C TRP A 304 17.85 -0.70 -16.45
N TYR A 305 17.25 -1.70 -17.14
CA TYR A 305 17.83 -2.32 -18.32
C TYR A 305 18.07 -1.28 -19.43
N LEU A 306 17.06 -0.46 -19.77
CA LEU A 306 17.22 0.58 -20.79
C LEU A 306 18.31 1.59 -20.42
N LYS A 307 18.39 1.99 -19.15
CA LYS A 307 19.46 2.88 -18.67
C LYS A 307 20.84 2.23 -18.75
N LYS A 308 20.98 0.98 -18.28
CA LYS A 308 22.26 0.26 -18.24
C LYS A 308 22.82 0.00 -19.63
N HIS A 309 21.96 -0.18 -20.62
CA HIS A 309 22.35 -0.39 -22.03
C HIS A 309 22.49 0.91 -22.84
N ASP A 310 22.46 2.07 -22.18
CA ASP A 310 22.57 3.39 -22.82
C ASP A 310 21.60 3.55 -24.02
N VAL A 311 20.38 3.01 -23.87
CA VAL A 311 19.37 3.09 -24.94
C VAL A 311 19.02 4.56 -25.17
N SER A 312 19.10 4.99 -26.44
CA SER A 312 18.88 6.41 -26.77
C SER A 312 17.52 6.91 -26.30
N ILE A 313 17.44 8.18 -25.90
CA ILE A 313 16.20 8.84 -25.46
C ILE A 313 15.07 8.70 -26.49
N TYR A 314 15.40 8.74 -27.78
CA TYR A 314 14.45 8.53 -28.87
C TYR A 314 13.81 7.13 -28.80
N GLN A 315 14.64 6.10 -28.64
CA GLN A 315 14.18 4.72 -28.57
C GLN A 315 13.42 4.43 -27.26
N ILE A 316 13.84 5.02 -26.14
CA ILE A 316 13.09 4.91 -24.87
C ILE A 316 11.69 5.49 -25.06
N LYS A 317 11.57 6.68 -25.66
CA LYS A 317 10.28 7.32 -25.93
C LYS A 317 9.40 6.48 -26.86
N SER A 318 9.96 5.86 -27.89
CA SER A 318 9.19 5.00 -28.81
C SER A 318 8.66 3.73 -28.14
N LEU A 319 9.25 3.28 -27.04
CA LEU A 319 8.76 2.15 -26.24
C LEU A 319 7.66 2.54 -25.26
N ILE A 320 7.73 3.74 -24.66
CA ILE A 320 6.82 4.13 -23.56
C ILE A 320 5.64 4.99 -23.99
N THR A 321 5.68 5.59 -25.18
CA THR A 321 4.61 6.47 -25.70
C THR A 321 3.72 5.76 -26.72
N HIS A 322 2.43 6.11 -26.75
CA HIS A 322 1.50 5.57 -27.73
C HIS A 322 1.77 6.20 -29.12
N PRO A 323 2.02 5.43 -30.18
CA PRO A 323 2.41 5.97 -31.48
C PRO A 323 1.29 6.79 -32.15
N ASP A 324 0.03 6.42 -31.91
CA ASP A 324 -1.15 7.07 -32.50
C ASP A 324 -1.74 8.18 -31.61
N ASP A 325 -1.17 8.42 -30.43
CA ASP A 325 -1.62 9.54 -29.59
C ASP A 325 -0.95 10.84 -30.10
N PRO A 326 -1.74 11.87 -30.47
CA PRO A 326 -1.20 13.10 -31.05
C PRO A 326 -0.32 13.89 -30.06
N ASN A 327 -0.53 13.70 -28.76
CA ASN A 327 0.24 14.30 -27.69
C ASN A 327 1.38 13.38 -27.22
N ARG A 328 1.56 12.21 -27.86
CA ARG A 328 2.57 11.19 -27.52
C ARG A 328 2.54 10.83 -26.03
N LYS A 329 1.32 10.68 -25.48
CA LYS A 329 1.12 10.25 -24.10
C LYS A 329 1.70 8.87 -23.84
N ILE A 330 2.06 8.65 -22.58
CA ILE A 330 2.56 7.39 -22.05
C ILE A 330 1.47 6.33 -22.14
N ILE A 331 1.87 5.13 -22.53
CA ILE A 331 1.00 3.95 -22.53
C ILE A 331 0.62 3.67 -21.07
N PRO A 332 -0.68 3.64 -20.69
CA PRO A 332 -1.08 3.54 -19.29
C PRO A 332 -0.46 2.36 -18.52
N GLN A 333 -0.31 1.20 -19.18
CA GLN A 333 0.32 0.01 -18.61
C GLN A 333 1.81 0.18 -18.28
N LEU A 334 2.47 1.17 -18.89
CA LEU A 334 3.88 1.48 -18.68
C LEU A 334 4.09 2.65 -17.72
N GLY A 335 3.05 3.14 -17.05
CA GLY A 335 3.11 4.33 -16.21
C GLY A 335 4.21 4.28 -15.14
N GLU A 336 4.25 3.21 -14.34
CA GLU A 336 5.30 3.05 -13.31
C GLU A 336 6.69 2.83 -13.92
N THR A 337 6.79 2.11 -15.04
CA THR A 337 8.08 1.94 -15.74
C THR A 337 8.60 3.28 -16.26
N ALA A 338 7.71 4.12 -16.80
CA ALA A 338 8.02 5.47 -17.25
C ALA A 338 8.41 6.38 -16.08
N ALA A 339 7.78 6.24 -14.92
CA ALA A 339 8.17 6.94 -13.70
C ALA A 339 9.56 6.51 -13.19
N TRP A 340 9.89 5.22 -13.23
CA TRP A 340 11.26 4.74 -12.96
C TRP A 340 12.28 5.32 -13.93
N LEU A 341 11.98 5.33 -15.23
CA LEU A 341 12.83 5.94 -16.24
C LEU A 341 13.03 7.44 -15.99
N ALA A 342 11.98 8.18 -15.63
CA ALA A 342 12.08 9.59 -15.24
C ALA A 342 12.93 9.78 -13.97
N GLY A 343 12.79 8.88 -13.00
CA GLY A 343 13.62 8.84 -11.81
C GLY A 343 15.10 8.70 -12.14
N MET A 344 15.41 7.89 -13.15
CA MET A 344 16.77 7.50 -13.53
C MET A 344 17.43 8.36 -14.62
N ILE A 345 16.66 9.00 -15.50
CA ILE A 345 17.12 9.69 -16.72
C ILE A 345 16.48 11.09 -16.79
N PRO A 346 17.24 12.18 -16.55
CA PRO A 346 16.71 13.55 -16.52
C PRO A 346 15.95 13.98 -17.78
N GLU A 347 16.39 13.55 -18.95
CA GLU A 347 15.77 13.89 -20.24
C GLU A 347 14.38 13.24 -20.40
N ILE A 348 14.17 12.06 -19.82
CA ILE A 348 12.87 11.40 -19.79
C ILE A 348 11.95 12.11 -18.79
N PHE A 349 12.46 12.48 -17.61
CA PHE A 349 11.70 13.32 -16.67
C PHE A 349 11.22 14.60 -17.33
N GLN A 350 12.11 15.34 -17.99
CA GLN A 350 11.78 16.58 -18.69
C GLN A 350 10.77 16.39 -19.83
N ALA A 351 10.75 15.22 -20.46
CA ALA A 351 9.75 14.91 -21.48
C ALA A 351 8.37 14.66 -20.85
N ILE A 352 8.30 13.80 -19.83
CA ILE A 352 7.04 13.40 -19.22
C ILE A 352 6.41 14.55 -18.43
N VAL A 353 7.20 15.33 -17.69
CA VAL A 353 6.68 16.45 -16.88
C VAL A 353 5.97 17.51 -17.73
N ARG A 354 6.32 17.63 -19.02
CA ARG A 354 5.71 18.59 -19.96
C ARG A 354 4.42 18.09 -20.57
N THR A 355 4.24 16.77 -20.69
CA THR A 355 3.10 16.17 -21.39
C THR A 355 2.08 15.59 -20.43
N GLU A 356 2.53 14.96 -19.34
CA GLU A 356 1.71 14.25 -18.37
C GLU A 356 2.30 14.36 -16.94
N PRO A 357 2.28 15.57 -16.33
CA PRO A 357 2.78 15.75 -14.97
C PRO A 357 1.99 14.95 -13.92
N ASP A 358 0.69 14.69 -14.11
CA ASP A 358 -0.11 13.90 -13.18
C ASP A 358 0.42 12.46 -13.00
N LEU A 359 1.03 11.88 -14.04
CA LEU A 359 1.66 10.55 -13.97
C LEU A 359 2.83 10.56 -12.98
N LEU A 360 3.66 11.61 -13.01
CA LEU A 360 4.79 11.77 -12.11
C LEU A 360 4.35 12.10 -10.68
N LEU A 361 3.20 12.76 -10.51
CA LEU A 361 2.63 13.04 -9.20
C LEU A 361 2.25 11.75 -8.45
N ARG A 362 1.71 10.76 -9.16
CA ARG A 362 1.28 9.47 -8.60
C ARG A 362 2.44 8.57 -8.17
N SER A 363 3.64 8.77 -8.73
CA SER A 363 4.81 7.94 -8.45
C SER A 363 5.84 8.67 -7.58
N GLU A 364 6.04 8.19 -6.35
CA GLU A 364 7.00 8.78 -5.41
C GLU A 364 8.44 8.79 -5.96
N VAL A 365 8.75 7.82 -6.83
CA VAL A 365 10.03 7.66 -7.55
C VAL A 365 10.41 8.91 -8.36
N ALA A 366 9.42 9.57 -8.97
CA ALA A 366 9.63 10.74 -9.80
C ALA A 366 9.90 12.02 -8.99
N THR A 367 9.53 12.04 -7.70
CA THR A 367 9.62 13.19 -6.80
C THR A 367 10.89 13.21 -5.94
N GLY A 368 11.93 12.48 -6.35
CA GLY A 368 13.10 12.16 -5.51
C GLY A 368 14.00 13.34 -5.05
N ASP A 369 13.91 14.52 -5.66
CA ASP A 369 14.67 15.71 -5.25
C ASP A 369 13.86 17.01 -5.34
N PHE A 370 14.35 18.06 -4.65
CA PHE A 370 13.67 19.36 -4.62
C PHE A 370 13.55 20.04 -5.99
N PRO A 371 14.58 20.06 -6.87
CA PRO A 371 14.44 20.61 -8.22
C PRO A 371 13.34 19.95 -9.06
N ARG A 372 13.21 18.62 -9.00
CA ARG A 372 12.16 17.87 -9.71
C ARG A 372 10.79 18.19 -9.15
N ARG A 373 10.64 18.27 -7.82
CA ARG A 373 9.38 18.70 -7.18
C ARG A 373 8.97 20.09 -7.63
N ALA A 374 9.92 21.04 -7.67
CA ALA A 374 9.65 22.39 -8.14
C ALA A 374 9.22 22.43 -9.62
N ALA A 375 9.90 21.66 -10.48
CA ALA A 375 9.54 21.54 -11.89
C ALA A 375 8.16 20.89 -12.09
N LEU A 376 7.83 19.89 -11.28
CA LEU A 376 6.53 19.22 -11.31
C LEU A 376 5.40 20.15 -10.85
N VAL A 377 5.61 20.91 -9.77
CA VAL A 377 4.65 21.94 -9.31
C VAL A 377 4.37 22.96 -10.42
N GLU A 378 5.42 23.47 -11.07
CA GLU A 378 5.26 24.42 -12.16
C GLU A 378 4.45 23.83 -13.32
N ALA A 379 4.77 22.59 -13.72
CA ALA A 379 4.05 21.92 -14.81
C ALA A 379 2.58 21.63 -14.46
N LEU A 380 2.28 21.22 -13.22
CA LEU A 380 0.90 21.01 -12.76
C LEU A 380 0.12 22.33 -12.77
N LEU A 381 0.70 23.42 -12.25
CA LEU A 381 0.03 24.73 -12.23
C LEU A 381 -0.24 25.23 -13.66
N GLN A 382 0.69 25.03 -14.59
CA GLN A 382 0.50 25.36 -16.01
C GLN A 382 -0.57 24.47 -16.66
N LEU A 383 -0.60 23.18 -16.35
CA LEU A 383 -1.60 22.24 -16.85
C LEU A 383 -3.02 22.70 -16.45
N TYR A 384 -3.23 22.98 -15.16
CA TYR A 384 -4.54 23.36 -14.64
C TYR A 384 -4.98 24.76 -15.06
N GLU A 385 -4.04 25.67 -15.35
CA GLU A 385 -4.35 26.98 -15.93
C GLU A 385 -4.82 26.84 -17.39
N ASN A 386 -4.20 25.94 -18.18
CA ASN A 386 -4.43 25.86 -19.62
C ASN A 386 -5.56 24.90 -20.02
N GLU A 387 -5.60 23.70 -19.45
CA GLU A 387 -6.45 22.61 -19.96
C GLU A 387 -7.81 22.50 -19.24
N HIS A 388 -8.01 23.28 -18.17
CA HIS A 388 -9.26 23.34 -17.42
C HIS A 388 -9.76 21.96 -16.90
N VAL A 389 -8.83 21.04 -16.67
CA VAL A 389 -9.11 19.66 -16.23
C VAL A 389 -9.50 19.63 -14.75
N PHE A 390 -10.34 18.66 -14.36
CA PHE A 390 -10.66 18.43 -12.95
C PHE A 390 -9.50 17.75 -12.22
N ASP A 391 -9.07 18.36 -11.12
CA ASP A 391 -8.14 17.78 -10.14
C ASP A 391 -8.70 16.49 -9.52
N ARG A 392 -7.96 15.38 -9.64
CA ARG A 392 -8.32 14.05 -9.12
C ARG A 392 -7.27 13.43 -8.19
N ASP A 393 -6.12 14.07 -7.99
CA ASP A 393 -4.92 13.41 -7.43
C ASP A 393 -4.41 14.08 -6.14
N ARG A 394 -5.30 14.76 -5.41
CA ARG A 394 -4.99 15.52 -4.18
C ARG A 394 -4.23 14.71 -3.12
N GLU A 395 -4.49 13.41 -3.00
CA GLU A 395 -3.80 12.51 -2.06
C GLU A 395 -2.27 12.46 -2.23
N HIS A 396 -1.78 12.82 -3.41
CA HIS A 396 -0.36 12.78 -3.75
C HIS A 396 0.36 14.13 -3.57
N TYR A 397 -0.35 15.24 -3.33
CA TYR A 397 0.28 16.56 -3.21
C TYR A 397 1.30 16.70 -2.09
N LYS A 398 1.20 15.88 -1.04
CA LYS A 398 2.21 15.81 0.03
C LYS A 398 3.64 15.53 -0.51
N ASN A 399 3.75 14.88 -1.67
CA ASN A 399 5.02 14.54 -2.32
C ASN A 399 5.69 15.75 -3.00
N LEU A 400 5.00 16.88 -3.13
CA LEU A 400 5.49 18.09 -3.76
C LEU A 400 6.27 19.01 -2.81
N SER A 401 6.37 18.65 -1.52
CA SER A 401 7.00 19.49 -0.50
C SER A 401 8.48 19.76 -0.81
N HIS A 402 8.84 21.04 -0.90
CA HIS A 402 10.22 21.49 -1.09
C HIS A 402 10.38 22.95 -0.60
N PRO A 403 11.60 23.43 -0.31
CA PRO A 403 11.81 24.73 0.33
C PRO A 403 11.26 25.96 -0.43
N GLY A 404 11.18 25.87 -1.76
CA GLY A 404 10.69 26.94 -2.64
C GLY A 404 9.17 26.96 -2.86
N LEU A 405 8.43 25.98 -2.31
CA LEU A 405 7.04 25.73 -2.68
C LEU A 405 6.14 26.94 -2.44
N ALA A 406 6.29 27.63 -1.31
CA ALA A 406 5.50 28.82 -1.00
C ALA A 406 5.61 29.92 -2.08
N ASN A 407 6.81 30.12 -2.62
CA ASN A 407 7.06 31.14 -3.63
C ASN A 407 6.41 30.79 -4.97
N GLN A 408 6.32 29.50 -5.31
CA GLN A 408 5.62 29.04 -6.52
C GLN A 408 4.11 29.17 -6.40
N LEU A 409 3.54 28.83 -5.23
CA LEU A 409 2.09 28.81 -5.04
C LEU A 409 1.49 30.21 -4.85
N ARG A 410 2.20 31.13 -4.19
CA ARG A 410 1.67 32.45 -3.82
C ARG A 410 1.08 33.23 -5.01
N PRO A 411 1.75 33.36 -6.17
CA PRO A 411 1.21 34.10 -7.31
C PRO A 411 -0.11 33.52 -7.82
N TYR A 412 -0.27 32.20 -7.82
CA TYR A 412 -1.51 31.54 -8.23
C TYR A 412 -2.61 31.69 -7.19
N ILE A 413 -2.28 31.72 -5.89
CA ILE A 413 -3.28 31.89 -4.83
C ILE A 413 -3.93 33.29 -4.89
N ILE A 414 -3.10 34.35 -5.00
CA ILE A 414 -3.57 35.74 -4.83
C ILE A 414 -4.07 36.40 -6.11
N ASP A 415 -3.65 35.93 -7.29
CA ASP A 415 -4.01 36.56 -8.56
C ASP A 415 -5.42 36.15 -8.99
N LYS A 416 -6.37 37.09 -8.92
CA LYS A 416 -7.77 36.87 -9.30
C LYS A 416 -7.97 36.68 -10.81
N ALA A 417 -6.99 37.05 -11.64
CA ALA A 417 -7.06 36.81 -13.07
C ALA A 417 -6.83 35.34 -13.42
N LYS A 418 -6.27 34.55 -12.50
CA LYS A 418 -6.03 33.11 -12.66
C LYS A 418 -7.32 32.30 -12.61
N TRP A 419 -7.32 31.17 -13.32
CA TRP A 419 -8.51 30.34 -13.40
C TRP A 419 -8.81 29.65 -12.06
N VAL A 420 -10.10 29.50 -11.74
CA VAL A 420 -10.56 29.02 -10.42
C VAL A 420 -9.91 27.68 -10.04
N ILE A 421 -9.76 26.73 -10.97
CA ILE A 421 -9.17 25.43 -10.61
C ILE A 421 -7.68 25.52 -10.29
N VAL A 422 -6.86 26.29 -11.03
CA VAL A 422 -5.44 26.41 -10.67
C VAL A 422 -5.24 27.07 -9.31
N ARG A 423 -6.08 28.06 -8.98
CA ARG A 423 -6.08 28.71 -7.65
C ARG A 423 -6.45 27.70 -6.57
N ARG A 424 -7.46 26.86 -6.80
CA ARG A 424 -7.86 25.77 -5.91
C ARG A 424 -6.74 24.76 -5.71
N VAL A 425 -6.12 24.30 -6.79
CA VAL A 425 -4.97 23.38 -6.78
C VAL A 425 -3.83 23.97 -5.97
N ALA A 426 -3.49 25.24 -6.16
CA ALA A 426 -2.43 25.89 -5.40
C ALA A 426 -2.71 25.92 -3.89
N ILE A 427 -3.96 26.15 -3.49
CA ILE A 427 -4.40 26.08 -2.09
C ILE A 427 -4.34 24.64 -1.56
N ASP A 428 -4.77 23.65 -2.35
CA ASP A 428 -4.76 22.24 -1.95
C ASP A 428 -3.33 21.68 -1.82
N ILE A 429 -2.38 22.12 -2.66
CA ILE A 429 -0.96 21.80 -2.51
C ILE A 429 -0.40 22.45 -1.24
N ALA A 430 -0.72 23.72 -0.98
CA ALA A 430 -0.28 24.42 0.24
C ALA A 430 -0.78 23.71 1.50
N GLU A 431 -2.04 23.28 1.50
CA GLU A 431 -2.65 22.54 2.59
C GLU A 431 -1.99 21.16 2.77
N SER A 432 -1.86 20.38 1.70
CA SER A 432 -1.33 19.01 1.76
C SER A 432 0.16 18.96 2.13
N CYS A 433 0.92 20.02 1.81
CA CYS A 433 2.31 20.19 2.20
C CYS A 433 2.51 20.95 3.53
N ASN A 434 1.42 21.36 4.21
CA ASN A 434 1.44 22.11 5.46
C ASN A 434 2.27 23.42 5.40
N ILE A 435 2.07 24.25 4.38
CA ILE A 435 2.86 25.45 4.10
C ILE A 435 2.30 26.67 4.85
N GLN A 436 2.69 26.82 6.11
CA GLN A 436 2.21 27.91 6.99
C GLN A 436 2.68 29.31 6.56
N SER A 437 3.79 29.43 5.82
CA SER A 437 4.27 30.73 5.30
C SER A 437 3.32 31.38 4.28
N LEU A 438 2.26 30.68 3.86
CA LEU A 438 1.19 31.19 3.01
C LEU A 438 -0.05 31.66 3.80
N ASN A 439 -0.06 31.58 5.13
CA ASN A 439 -1.18 31.97 5.98
C ASN A 439 -1.71 33.38 5.65
N ASP A 440 -0.82 34.37 5.52
CA ASP A 440 -1.19 35.75 5.19
C ASP A 440 -1.89 35.87 3.83
N ALA A 441 -1.42 35.10 2.84
CA ALA A 441 -1.97 35.09 1.48
C ALA A 441 -3.32 34.36 1.42
N LEU A 442 -3.47 33.27 2.16
CA LEU A 442 -4.75 32.57 2.30
C LEU A 442 -5.77 33.46 3.02
N LEU A 443 -5.34 34.17 4.07
CA LEU A 443 -6.20 35.04 4.85
C LEU A 443 -6.69 36.23 4.02
N SER A 444 -5.79 36.86 3.25
CA SER A 444 -6.19 37.96 2.35
C SER A 444 -7.23 37.52 1.33
N VAL A 445 -7.07 36.32 0.75
CA VAL A 445 -8.06 35.73 -0.17
C VAL A 445 -9.38 35.43 0.52
N ALA A 446 -9.39 34.79 1.69
CA ALA A 446 -10.62 34.47 2.42
C ALA A 446 -11.44 35.74 2.78
N LEU A 447 -10.74 36.81 3.17
CA LEU A 447 -11.35 38.08 3.58
C LEU A 447 -11.83 38.96 2.40
N ASP A 448 -11.36 38.72 1.18
CA ASP A 448 -11.66 39.56 0.02
C ASP A 448 -13.05 39.25 -0.56
N THR A 449 -14.02 40.12 -0.30
CA THR A 449 -15.41 39.95 -0.76
C THR A 449 -15.59 40.08 -2.27
N SER A 450 -14.62 40.64 -2.99
CA SER A 450 -14.67 40.74 -4.46
C SER A 450 -14.10 39.52 -5.17
N ASP A 451 -13.55 38.56 -4.42
CA ASP A 451 -12.97 37.34 -4.96
C ASP A 451 -14.01 36.22 -5.16
N ASN A 452 -13.66 35.21 -5.95
CA ASN A 452 -14.49 34.05 -6.21
C ASN A 452 -14.79 33.28 -4.91
N GLN A 453 -16.09 33.07 -4.65
CA GLN A 453 -16.57 32.43 -3.43
C GLN A 453 -15.95 31.04 -3.18
N GLN A 454 -15.77 30.20 -4.20
CA GLN A 454 -15.19 28.87 -4.03
C GLN A 454 -13.75 28.95 -3.54
N ILE A 455 -12.98 29.92 -4.03
CA ILE A 455 -11.58 30.12 -3.61
C ILE A 455 -11.51 30.68 -2.18
N ARG A 456 -12.42 31.58 -1.82
CA ARG A 456 -12.53 32.09 -0.45
C ARG A 456 -12.83 30.98 0.55
N VAL A 457 -13.76 30.09 0.21
CA VAL A 457 -14.09 28.89 1.00
C VAL A 457 -12.86 28.00 1.13
N GLN A 458 -12.18 27.69 0.02
CA GLN A 458 -10.99 26.84 0.01
C GLN A 458 -9.88 27.41 0.91
N ALA A 459 -9.63 28.72 0.84
CA ALA A 459 -8.63 29.39 1.65
C ALA A 459 -8.97 29.34 3.15
N ALA A 460 -10.24 29.57 3.51
CA ALA A 460 -10.71 29.44 4.89
C ALA A 460 -10.58 27.99 5.41
N CYS A 461 -10.89 26.98 4.58
CA CYS A 461 -10.66 25.57 4.91
C CYS A 461 -9.18 25.28 5.16
N ALA A 462 -8.31 25.76 4.28
CA ALA A 462 -6.87 25.54 4.39
C ALA A 462 -6.32 26.15 5.69
N ILE A 463 -6.68 27.39 6.01
CA ILE A 463 -6.31 28.04 7.30
C ILE A 463 -6.83 27.21 8.49
N GLY A 464 -8.05 26.69 8.40
CA GLY A 464 -8.61 25.83 9.44
C GLY A 464 -7.80 24.55 9.70
N ARG A 465 -7.03 24.07 8.71
CA ARG A 465 -6.18 22.87 8.85
C ARG A 465 -4.74 23.22 9.21
N ILE A 466 -4.12 24.15 8.48
CA ILE A 466 -2.68 24.43 8.57
C ILE A 466 -2.31 25.76 9.24
N GLY A 467 -3.27 26.66 9.44
CA GLY A 467 -3.02 28.01 9.95
C GLY A 467 -2.51 28.05 11.38
N ASP A 468 -1.75 29.08 11.75
CA ASP A 468 -1.45 29.36 13.16
C ASP A 468 -2.67 29.93 13.90
N ASP A 469 -2.60 29.98 15.23
CA ASP A 469 -3.69 30.45 16.09
C ASP A 469 -4.14 31.89 15.78
N GLU A 470 -3.19 32.76 15.41
CA GLU A 470 -3.47 34.14 15.07
C GLU A 470 -4.26 34.23 13.76
N THR A 471 -3.82 33.52 12.73
CA THR A 471 -4.47 33.46 11.42
C THR A 471 -5.87 32.84 11.53
N ARG A 472 -6.03 31.75 12.28
CA ARG A 472 -7.36 31.14 12.51
C ARG A 472 -8.30 32.13 13.20
N LYS A 473 -7.84 32.81 14.26
CA LYS A 473 -8.62 33.83 14.96
C LYS A 473 -9.05 34.98 14.05
N ASN A 474 -8.19 35.38 13.10
CA ASN A 474 -8.48 36.45 12.15
C ASN A 474 -9.57 36.10 11.11
N LEU A 475 -10.03 34.85 11.04
CA LEU A 475 -11.22 34.48 10.26
C LEU A 475 -12.55 34.89 10.91
N LYS A 476 -12.57 35.19 12.21
CA LYS A 476 -13.79 35.51 12.98
C LYS A 476 -14.73 36.55 12.33
N PRO A 477 -14.26 37.62 11.68
CA PRO A 477 -15.15 38.58 11.00
C PRO A 477 -16.06 37.94 9.94
N LEU A 478 -15.63 36.84 9.31
CA LEU A 478 -16.39 36.17 8.26
C LEU A 478 -17.63 35.43 8.78
N VAL A 479 -17.68 35.09 10.07
CA VAL A 479 -18.89 34.51 10.70
C VAL A 479 -19.94 35.58 10.97
N LEU A 480 -19.49 36.81 11.21
CA LEU A 480 -20.33 37.97 11.53
C LEU A 480 -20.86 38.67 10.28
N ALA A 481 -20.11 38.62 9.19
CA ALA A 481 -20.54 39.14 7.91
C ALA A 481 -21.72 38.31 7.41
N ASP A 482 -22.89 38.94 7.25
CA ASP A 482 -23.97 38.35 6.47
C ASP A 482 -23.54 38.37 4.99
N VAL A 483 -22.81 37.31 4.59
CA VAL A 483 -22.35 37.17 3.22
C VAL A 483 -23.56 36.74 2.39
N ALA A 484 -24.20 37.70 1.74
CA ALA A 484 -25.35 37.46 0.86
C ALA A 484 -25.05 36.40 -0.22
N ASP A 485 -23.80 36.33 -0.65
CA ASP A 485 -23.34 35.37 -1.65
C ASP A 485 -23.08 33.96 -1.07
N ASP A 486 -23.03 33.78 0.26
CA ASP A 486 -22.88 32.46 0.91
C ASP A 486 -24.18 31.68 0.97
N LEU A 487 -24.76 31.39 -0.21
CA LEU A 487 -26.05 30.71 -0.35
C LEU A 487 -26.04 29.26 0.16
N GLN A 488 -24.86 28.64 0.24
CA GLN A 488 -24.67 27.27 0.68
C GLN A 488 -24.08 27.16 2.09
N ASP A 489 -23.85 28.28 2.78
CA ASP A 489 -23.20 28.38 4.09
C ASP A 489 -21.78 27.77 4.12
N GLU A 490 -21.12 27.59 2.97
CA GLU A 490 -19.83 26.92 2.90
C GLU A 490 -18.72 27.73 3.57
N LEU A 491 -18.71 29.05 3.36
CA LEU A 491 -17.70 29.91 3.97
C LEU A 491 -17.92 29.97 5.48
N LYS A 492 -19.17 30.13 5.90
CA LYS A 492 -19.55 30.09 7.32
C LYS A 492 -19.15 28.78 7.98
N GLY A 493 -19.45 27.65 7.34
CA GLY A 493 -19.07 26.31 7.81
C GLY A 493 -17.57 26.18 7.99
N SER A 494 -16.79 26.52 6.97
CA SER A 494 -15.33 26.45 7.00
C SER A 494 -14.72 27.29 8.12
N VAL A 495 -15.22 28.50 8.33
CA VAL A 495 -14.70 29.39 9.37
C VAL A 495 -15.08 28.89 10.77
N LEU A 496 -16.31 28.39 10.97
CA LEU A 496 -16.70 27.83 12.27
C LEU A 496 -15.85 26.62 12.65
N ARG A 497 -15.52 25.76 11.68
CA ARG A 497 -14.59 24.63 11.88
C ARG A 497 -13.18 25.09 12.24
N ALA A 498 -12.71 26.20 11.66
CA ALA A 498 -11.39 26.76 11.96
C ALA A 498 -11.32 27.42 13.36
N LEU A 499 -12.45 27.93 13.87
CA LEU A 499 -12.52 28.67 15.13
C LEU A 499 -12.90 27.80 16.33
N TRP A 500 -13.78 26.83 16.16
CA TRP A 500 -14.26 25.98 17.25
C TRP A 500 -13.34 24.77 17.44
N PRO A 501 -12.93 24.41 18.67
CA PRO A 501 -13.27 25.03 19.96
C PRO A 501 -12.29 26.09 20.47
N SER A 502 -11.15 26.28 19.80
CA SER A 502 -10.00 26.99 20.39
C SER A 502 -10.09 28.52 20.40
N HIS A 503 -10.88 29.13 19.52
CA HIS A 503 -10.85 30.58 19.27
C HIS A 503 -12.21 31.28 19.47
N ILE A 504 -13.28 30.52 19.71
CA ILE A 504 -14.60 31.05 20.06
C ILE A 504 -15.19 30.24 21.21
N THR A 505 -15.91 30.92 22.11
CA THR A 505 -16.63 30.27 23.21
C THR A 505 -17.90 29.58 22.71
N ALA A 506 -18.44 28.62 23.46
CA ALA A 506 -19.72 27.99 23.11
C ALA A 506 -20.86 29.02 22.98
N ARG A 507 -20.90 30.04 23.85
CA ARG A 507 -21.90 31.12 23.76
C ARG A 507 -21.79 31.90 22.45
N GLU A 508 -20.57 32.21 22.01
CA GLU A 508 -20.34 32.86 20.72
C GLU A 508 -20.77 31.95 19.57
N LEU A 509 -20.29 30.69 19.57
CA LEU A 509 -20.64 29.68 18.57
C LEU A 509 -22.15 29.58 18.36
N PHE A 510 -22.90 29.34 19.44
CA PHE A 510 -24.36 29.20 19.40
C PHE A 510 -25.12 30.51 19.13
N SER A 511 -24.45 31.67 19.19
CA SER A 511 -25.01 32.92 18.72
C SER A 511 -24.85 33.10 17.20
N PHE A 512 -23.86 32.43 16.60
CA PHE A 512 -23.60 32.46 15.17
C PHE A 512 -24.42 31.44 14.36
N LEU A 513 -24.92 30.36 14.98
CA LEU A 513 -25.64 29.32 14.25
C LEU A 513 -27.00 29.81 13.72
N THR A 514 -27.28 29.50 12.45
CA THR A 514 -28.54 29.78 11.75
C THR A 514 -29.03 28.51 11.08
N PRO A 515 -30.33 28.39 10.75
CA PRO A 515 -30.78 27.34 9.85
C PRO A 515 -30.00 27.37 8.53
N PRO A 516 -29.61 26.19 7.97
CA PRO A 516 -28.99 26.13 6.65
C PRO A 516 -29.86 26.81 5.59
N ARG A 517 -29.26 27.68 4.76
CA ARG A 517 -29.94 28.50 3.76
C ARG A 517 -30.40 27.69 2.56
N SER A 518 -29.53 26.80 2.10
CA SER A 518 -29.80 25.92 0.96
C SER A 518 -30.57 24.68 1.40
N LYS A 519 -31.51 24.22 0.56
CA LYS A 519 -32.22 22.95 0.78
C LYS A 519 -31.43 21.78 0.20
N GLY A 520 -31.10 20.80 1.04
CA GLY A 520 -30.54 19.50 0.61
C GLY A 520 -29.07 19.49 0.21
N PHE A 521 -28.38 20.64 0.17
CA PHE A 521 -26.95 20.69 -0.10
C PHE A 521 -26.15 20.25 1.13
N VAL A 522 -25.41 19.14 1.02
CA VAL A 522 -24.56 18.63 2.08
C VAL A 522 -23.15 19.18 1.88
N GLY A 523 -22.74 20.09 2.76
CA GLY A 523 -21.42 20.73 2.75
C GLY A 523 -20.89 21.01 4.15
N PHE A 524 -19.86 21.85 4.26
CA PHE A 524 -19.11 22.12 5.49
C PHE A 524 -19.99 22.54 6.65
N TYR A 525 -20.98 23.41 6.43
CA TYR A 525 -21.82 23.88 7.54
C TYR A 525 -22.70 22.77 8.12
N ARG A 526 -23.33 21.96 7.26
CA ARG A 526 -24.18 20.85 7.72
C ARG A 526 -23.37 19.75 8.39
N LEU A 527 -22.17 19.44 7.87
CA LEU A 527 -21.26 18.47 8.48
C LEU A 527 -20.81 18.96 9.87
N PHE A 528 -20.46 20.24 9.98
CA PHE A 528 -20.10 20.86 11.25
C PHE A 528 -21.24 20.77 12.27
N LEU A 529 -22.48 21.12 11.89
CA LEU A 529 -23.65 21.03 12.77
C LEU A 529 -23.95 19.60 13.23
N SER A 530 -23.90 18.64 12.30
CA SER A 530 -24.38 17.27 12.56
C SER A 530 -23.36 16.37 13.26
N SER A 531 -22.07 16.62 13.09
CA SER A 531 -21.01 15.67 13.51
C SER A 531 -19.90 16.33 14.33
N GLU A 532 -19.35 17.46 13.89
CA GLU A 532 -18.07 17.96 14.44
C GLU A 532 -18.24 18.87 15.66
N LEU A 533 -19.33 19.64 15.73
CA LEU A 533 -19.53 20.61 16.81
C LEU A 533 -19.54 19.94 18.19
N VAL A 534 -20.31 18.85 18.33
CA VAL A 534 -20.58 18.20 19.61
C VAL A 534 -19.40 17.39 20.13
N GLU A 535 -18.51 16.91 19.26
CA GLU A 535 -17.29 16.18 19.65
C GLU A 535 -16.44 16.98 20.63
N HIS A 536 -16.42 18.31 20.48
CA HIS A 536 -15.63 19.22 21.30
C HIS A 536 -16.42 19.96 22.39
N LEU A 537 -17.70 19.65 22.60
CA LEU A 537 -18.47 20.24 23.71
C LEU A 537 -18.00 19.69 25.05
N SER A 538 -17.42 20.57 25.88
CA SER A 538 -17.10 20.24 27.27
C SER A 538 -18.36 20.31 28.14
N PRO A 539 -18.35 19.76 29.38
CA PRO A 539 -19.50 19.82 30.28
C PRO A 539 -19.98 21.26 30.58
N GLN A 540 -19.08 22.25 30.49
CA GLN A 540 -19.35 23.67 30.72
C GLN A 540 -20.17 24.31 29.58
N ASP A 541 -20.07 23.73 28.38
CA ASP A 541 -20.66 24.24 27.14
C ASP A 541 -22.10 23.74 26.93
N VAL A 542 -22.52 22.76 27.73
CA VAL A 542 -23.84 22.11 27.65
C VAL A 542 -24.97 23.12 27.89
N ILE A 543 -24.80 24.04 28.84
CA ILE A 543 -25.85 25.04 29.13
C ILE A 543 -26.08 25.97 27.94
N PRO A 544 -25.06 26.65 27.37
CA PRO A 544 -25.21 27.40 26.11
C PRO A 544 -25.85 26.59 24.97
N ALA A 545 -25.51 25.31 24.83
CA ALA A 545 -26.06 24.43 23.81
C ALA A 545 -27.56 24.17 24.00
N LEU A 546 -27.99 23.88 25.24
CA LEU A 546 -29.40 23.71 25.58
C LEU A 546 -30.20 25.01 25.43
N GLU A 547 -29.61 26.15 25.80
CA GLU A 547 -30.22 27.47 25.59
C GLU A 547 -30.48 27.72 24.10
N PHE A 548 -29.54 27.36 23.21
CA PHE A 548 -29.73 27.41 21.77
C PHE A 548 -30.84 26.46 21.29
N ALA A 549 -30.79 25.18 21.67
CA ALA A 549 -31.79 24.19 21.27
C ALA A 549 -33.21 24.57 21.75
N THR A 550 -33.32 25.23 22.90
CA THR A 550 -34.59 25.74 23.45
C THR A 550 -35.12 26.93 22.65
N ARG A 551 -34.24 27.78 22.08
CA ARG A 551 -34.64 28.94 21.26
C ARG A 551 -35.22 28.57 19.90
N LEU A 552 -34.91 27.38 19.37
CA LEU A 552 -35.40 26.91 18.07
C LEU A 552 -36.89 26.52 18.13
N ARG A 553 -37.81 27.47 17.91
CA ARG A 553 -39.26 27.25 18.12
C ARG A 553 -39.98 26.41 17.05
N GLN A 554 -39.31 26.11 15.94
CA GLN A 554 -39.91 25.31 14.86
C GLN A 554 -40.08 23.84 15.29
N PRO A 555 -41.13 23.14 14.83
CA PRO A 555 -41.30 21.70 15.03
C PRO A 555 -40.18 20.90 14.39
N ARG A 556 -39.81 19.75 14.97
CA ARG A 556 -38.68 18.94 14.47
C ARG A 556 -38.84 18.50 13.01
N HIS A 557 -40.05 18.08 12.61
CA HIS A 557 -40.31 17.63 11.24
C HIS A 557 -40.15 18.72 10.16
N GLU A 558 -40.10 20.00 10.55
CA GLU A 558 -39.84 21.14 9.67
C GLU A 558 -38.36 21.58 9.71
N MET A 559 -37.55 21.02 10.61
CA MET A 559 -36.12 21.33 10.73
C MET A 559 -35.26 20.68 9.67
N ASP A 560 -34.14 21.34 9.36
CA ASP A 560 -33.07 20.68 8.61
C ASP A 560 -32.49 19.50 9.41
N LEU A 561 -32.16 18.41 8.70
CA LEU A 561 -31.64 17.19 9.30
C LEU A 561 -30.37 17.43 10.13
N SER A 562 -29.50 18.35 9.70
CA SER A 562 -28.26 18.66 10.43
C SER A 562 -28.54 19.32 11.79
N LEU A 563 -29.57 20.16 11.87
CA LEU A 563 -30.03 20.75 13.13
C LEU A 563 -30.76 19.74 14.01
N GLU A 564 -31.56 18.82 13.43
CA GLU A 564 -32.17 17.73 14.20
C GLU A 564 -31.09 16.87 14.88
N SER A 565 -30.05 16.48 14.14
CA SER A 565 -28.91 15.71 14.67
C SER A 565 -28.15 16.48 15.76
N LEU A 566 -27.91 17.79 15.57
CA LEU A 566 -27.28 18.63 16.59
C LEU A 566 -28.10 18.63 17.90
N ILE A 567 -29.41 18.82 17.81
CA ILE A 567 -30.28 18.85 18.99
C ILE A 567 -30.28 17.50 19.71
N ASP A 568 -30.34 16.39 18.97
CA ASP A 568 -30.25 15.04 19.56
C ASP A 568 -28.94 14.86 20.32
N ALA A 569 -27.83 15.23 19.70
CA ALA A 569 -26.51 15.11 20.29
C ALA A 569 -26.32 16.02 21.52
N VAL A 570 -26.85 17.25 21.49
CA VAL A 570 -26.87 18.16 22.66
C VAL A 570 -27.72 17.61 23.80
N ALA A 571 -28.91 17.07 23.51
CA ALA A 571 -29.77 16.48 24.53
C ALA A 571 -29.11 15.25 25.19
N MET A 572 -28.44 14.41 24.41
CA MET A 572 -27.67 13.27 24.92
C MET A 572 -26.49 13.74 25.78
N LYS A 573 -25.73 14.72 25.32
CA LYS A 573 -24.61 15.28 26.09
C LYS A 573 -25.08 15.90 27.41
N ALA A 574 -26.25 16.55 27.41
CA ALA A 574 -26.86 17.08 28.62
C ALA A 574 -27.29 15.98 29.59
N TRP A 575 -27.84 14.88 29.09
CA TRP A 575 -28.20 13.71 29.89
C TRP A 575 -26.98 13.10 30.58
N GLU A 576 -25.86 12.97 29.87
CA GLU A 576 -24.59 12.47 30.43
C GLU A 576 -23.99 13.39 31.50
N ASN A 577 -24.32 14.69 31.48
CA ASN A 577 -23.74 15.72 32.34
C ASN A 577 -24.76 16.34 33.31
N MET A 578 -25.82 15.61 33.69
CA MET A 578 -26.87 16.09 34.61
C MET A 578 -26.35 16.50 35.99
N ASN A 579 -25.19 15.97 36.40
CA ASN A 579 -24.50 16.29 37.64
C ASN A 579 -23.83 17.68 37.63
N VAL A 580 -23.67 18.32 36.47
CA VAL A 580 -23.11 19.67 36.36
C VAL A 580 -24.16 20.71 36.80
N PRO A 581 -23.80 21.65 37.70
CA PRO A 581 -24.74 22.66 38.18
C PRO A 581 -25.42 23.42 37.03
N GLY A 582 -26.76 23.49 37.06
CA GLY A 582 -27.56 24.21 36.07
C GLY A 582 -27.95 23.40 34.82
N VAL A 583 -27.29 22.27 34.52
CA VAL A 583 -27.62 21.45 33.33
C VAL A 583 -29.02 20.83 33.44
N THR A 584 -29.38 20.28 34.60
CA THR A 584 -30.70 19.67 34.80
C THR A 584 -31.84 20.69 34.62
N GLU A 585 -31.66 21.93 35.09
CA GLU A 585 -32.66 22.99 34.91
C GLU A 585 -32.76 23.41 33.43
N ALA A 586 -31.63 23.57 32.74
CA ALA A 586 -31.60 23.89 31.32
C ALA A 586 -32.24 22.76 30.47
N LEU A 587 -31.97 21.50 30.82
CA LEU A 587 -32.54 20.34 30.14
C LEU A 587 -34.06 20.26 30.36
N ALA A 588 -34.55 20.53 31.56
CA ALA A 588 -35.97 20.59 31.85
C ALA A 588 -36.68 21.69 31.01
N LYS A 589 -36.05 22.87 30.85
CA LYS A 589 -36.56 23.95 29.99
C LYS A 589 -36.62 23.53 28.52
N PHE A 590 -35.59 22.84 28.02
CA PHE A 590 -35.57 22.28 26.67
C PHE A 590 -36.68 21.22 26.48
N VAL A 591 -36.82 20.28 27.40
CA VAL A 591 -37.88 19.25 27.36
C VAL A 591 -39.26 19.89 27.34
N ALA A 592 -39.51 20.86 28.22
CA ALA A 592 -40.76 21.60 28.26
C ALA A 592 -41.03 22.37 26.96
N SER A 593 -40.00 22.91 26.30
CA SER A 593 -40.16 23.58 25.01
C SER A 593 -40.54 22.60 23.90
N ARG A 594 -40.01 21.37 23.90
CA ARG A 594 -40.37 20.34 22.92
C ARG A 594 -41.77 19.77 23.14
N LEU A 595 -42.15 19.51 24.40
CA LEU A 595 -43.48 18.97 24.74
C LEU A 595 -44.62 19.90 24.29
N LYS A 596 -44.42 21.22 24.32
CA LYS A 596 -45.39 22.20 23.80
C LYS A 596 -45.70 22.03 22.30
N HIS A 597 -44.81 21.42 21.55
CA HIS A 597 -44.96 21.17 20.11
C HIS A 597 -45.30 19.70 19.80
N HIS A 598 -45.53 18.86 20.81
CA HIS A 598 -45.66 17.40 20.65
C HIS A 598 -44.45 16.78 19.90
N ASP A 599 -43.28 17.39 20.03
CA ASP A 599 -42.04 16.94 19.38
C ASP A 599 -41.36 15.80 20.17
N ASN A 600 -40.65 14.93 19.45
CA ASN A 600 -39.76 13.96 20.06
C ASN A 600 -38.58 14.66 20.76
N LEU A 601 -38.19 14.16 21.95
CA LEU A 601 -37.01 14.66 22.67
C LEU A 601 -35.71 14.24 21.98
N ILE A 602 -35.68 13.01 21.47
CA ILE A 602 -34.58 12.42 20.68
C ILE A 602 -35.23 11.63 19.53
N LYS A 603 -34.77 11.83 18.29
CA LYS A 603 -35.32 11.13 17.09
C LYS A 603 -34.49 9.90 16.73
N GLY A 604 -33.24 9.82 17.21
CA GLY A 604 -32.40 8.63 17.09
C GLY A 604 -31.61 8.55 15.78
N ARG A 605 -31.32 9.69 15.14
CA ARG A 605 -30.49 9.76 13.93
C ARG A 605 -29.04 10.13 14.25
N LEU A 606 -28.52 9.62 15.36
CA LEU A 606 -27.10 9.66 15.63
C LEU A 606 -26.45 8.75 14.58
N GLY A 607 -25.63 9.33 13.68
CA GLY A 607 -24.78 8.52 12.82
C GLY A 607 -23.98 7.57 13.70
N LYS A 608 -23.79 6.33 13.26
CA LYS A 608 -22.88 5.39 13.93
C LYS A 608 -21.47 5.98 13.95
N THR A 609 -21.15 6.72 14.99
CA THR A 609 -19.79 6.89 15.50
C THR A 609 -19.63 5.85 16.60
N ASP A 610 -18.59 5.01 16.49
CA ASP A 610 -18.38 3.72 17.16
C ASP A 610 -18.20 3.75 18.70
N HIS A 611 -18.93 4.57 19.45
CA HIS A 611 -18.68 4.77 20.88
C HIS A 611 -19.88 4.63 21.84
N LEU A 612 -20.96 3.95 21.47
CA LEU A 612 -22.00 3.58 22.43
C LEU A 612 -22.41 2.10 22.32
N ILE A 613 -21.59 1.21 22.92
CA ILE A 613 -22.04 -0.13 23.30
C ILE A 613 -22.92 0.02 24.54
N PHE A 614 -24.24 0.12 24.36
CA PHE A 614 -25.16 -0.21 25.44
C PHE A 614 -25.16 -1.74 25.62
N SER A 615 -24.42 -2.25 26.61
CA SER A 615 -24.59 -3.61 27.07
C SER A 615 -25.92 -3.72 27.80
N ALA A 616 -26.98 -4.11 27.09
CA ALA A 616 -28.17 -4.63 27.72
C ALA A 616 -27.87 -6.05 28.24
N ARG A 617 -27.44 -6.16 29.50
CA ARG A 617 -27.72 -7.36 30.28
C ARG A 617 -29.16 -7.24 30.77
N SER A 618 -30.01 -8.12 30.28
CA SER A 618 -31.28 -8.48 30.92
C SER A 618 -31.27 -9.99 31.08
N GLY A 619 -31.58 -10.45 32.31
CA GLY A 619 -31.76 -11.86 32.62
C GLY A 619 -33.06 -12.45 32.11
#